data_AF-A0A814JZT5-F1
#
_entry.id   AF-A0A814JZT5-F1
#
_cell.length_a   1.000
_cell.length_b   1.000
_cell.length_c   1.000
_cell.angle_alpha   90.00
_cell.angle_beta   90.00
_cell.angle_gamma   90.00
#
_symmetry.space_group_name_H-M   'P 1'
#
loop_
_entity.id
_entity.type
_entity.pdbx_description
1 polymer ?
#
loop_
_entity_poly.entity_id
_entity_poly.type
_entity_poly.pdbx_seq_one_letter_code
_entity_poly.pdbx_strand_id
1 'polypeptide(L)'
;LVRGFDLEGEEDRGHSLNYLNECLIKGFNYSLNSSFKFYFHSVETSWPEDTIQTLENIYDAIILKTKRIGHGLGLIKLPWIYKYLISSQTPIEVCPASNQILGYVPDLRTHPAVNYYRSGVPIVIAGDDPGAFGYNELTVDYYLAFMSWGLDLSDLREIANNSIRFSSMSNENKVIGFQKFNLSWTNFIDRSYQKICRDQKEISSSVLIFKDLMPNYGPSSSETEINLYGSGFETAICEDIFCFFGEIKSSGKMVGIYHIKCMTPIIKIENSFKTVNYKILIGNITYQTQLNYTFLN
;
A
#
# COMPACT_ATOMS: atom_id res chain seq x y z
N LEU A 1 24.94 -19.03 -3.23
CA LEU A 1 23.63 -19.59 -2.82
C LEU A 1 23.34 -19.24 -1.37
N VAL A 2 24.25 -19.55 -0.43
CA VAL A 2 24.14 -19.09 0.97
C VAL A 2 24.21 -17.57 1.03
N ARG A 3 23.24 -16.93 1.69
CA ARG A 3 23.14 -15.46 1.85
C ARG A 3 23.35 -14.99 3.28
N GLY A 4 23.29 -15.89 4.25
CA GLY A 4 23.38 -15.53 5.65
C GLY A 4 22.90 -16.65 6.57
N PHE A 5 22.48 -16.23 7.75
CA PHE A 5 22.03 -17.10 8.83
C PHE A 5 20.83 -16.47 9.55
N ASP A 6 20.01 -17.35 10.10
CA ASP A 6 18.80 -17.05 10.86
C ASP A 6 18.67 -18.11 11.98
N LEU A 7 17.87 -17.80 12.99
CA LEU A 7 17.45 -18.70 14.06
C LEU A 7 15.93 -18.78 14.04
N GLU A 8 15.43 -19.98 13.74
CA GLU A 8 14.00 -20.28 13.67
C GLU A 8 13.56 -21.10 14.90
N GLY A 9 12.25 -21.19 15.14
CA GLY A 9 11.65 -21.97 16.23
C GLY A 9 10.56 -21.20 16.98
N GLU A 10 9.94 -21.83 17.98
CA GLU A 10 8.95 -21.17 18.85
C GLU A 10 9.65 -20.13 19.74
N GLU A 11 9.67 -18.86 19.32
CA GLU A 11 10.48 -17.80 19.93
C GLU A 11 10.16 -17.57 21.42
N ASP A 12 8.88 -17.64 21.79
CA ASP A 12 8.42 -17.41 23.17
C ASP A 12 8.82 -18.51 24.17
N ARG A 13 9.05 -19.74 23.70
CA ARG A 13 9.50 -20.86 24.54
C ARG A 13 10.96 -21.22 24.32
N GLY A 14 11.57 -20.63 23.30
CA GLY A 14 12.93 -20.89 22.89
C GLY A 14 13.96 -20.12 23.69
N HIS A 15 15.17 -20.11 23.14
CA HIS A 15 16.28 -19.32 23.68
C HIS A 15 16.37 -17.98 22.96
N SER A 16 16.68 -16.92 23.69
CA SER A 16 16.92 -15.60 23.09
C SER A 16 18.21 -15.56 22.28
N LEU A 17 18.37 -14.52 21.46
CA LEU A 17 19.62 -14.28 20.74
C LEU A 17 20.81 -14.14 21.71
N ASN A 18 20.63 -13.43 22.83
CA ASN A 18 21.65 -13.32 23.87
C ASN A 18 22.08 -14.66 24.49
N TYR A 19 21.21 -15.69 24.54
CA TYR A 19 21.62 -17.02 25.00
C TYR A 19 22.73 -17.62 24.12
N LEU A 20 22.75 -17.29 22.82
CA LEU A 20 23.76 -17.73 21.86
C LEU A 20 24.84 -16.65 21.60
N ASN A 21 25.01 -15.69 22.50
CA ASN A 21 25.87 -14.52 22.29
C ASN A 21 27.29 -14.88 21.84
N GLU A 22 27.94 -15.88 22.42
CA GLU A 22 29.31 -16.27 22.05
C GLU A 22 29.41 -16.68 20.58
N CYS A 23 28.43 -17.44 20.09
CA CYS A 23 28.36 -17.88 18.71
C CYS A 23 27.98 -16.73 17.79
N LEU A 24 26.99 -15.93 18.18
CA LEU A 24 26.51 -14.81 17.36
C LEU A 24 27.55 -13.69 17.25
N ILE A 25 28.35 -13.42 18.29
CA ILE A 25 29.47 -12.46 18.24
C ILE A 25 30.56 -12.94 17.27
N LYS A 26 30.88 -14.24 17.27
CA LYS A 26 31.82 -14.82 16.28
C LYS A 26 31.29 -14.66 14.86
N GLY A 27 30.00 -14.98 14.65
CA GLY A 27 29.33 -14.79 13.36
C GLY A 27 29.28 -13.31 12.94
N PHE A 28 29.04 -12.40 13.88
CA PHE A 28 29.04 -10.97 13.66
C PHE A 28 30.41 -10.46 13.22
N ASN A 29 31.48 -10.82 13.94
CA ASN A 29 32.84 -10.46 13.57
C ASN A 29 33.22 -10.96 12.18
N TYR A 30 32.76 -12.17 11.82
CA TYR A 30 32.92 -12.70 10.47
C TYR A 30 32.11 -11.90 9.42
N SER A 31 30.89 -11.46 9.77
CA SER A 31 30.00 -10.69 8.89
C SER A 31 30.55 -9.31 8.50
N LEU A 32 31.42 -8.72 9.34
CA LEU A 32 32.01 -7.40 9.11
C LEU A 32 32.94 -7.39 7.90
N ASN A 33 33.60 -8.50 7.61
CA ASN A 33 34.59 -8.63 6.54
C ASN A 33 34.13 -9.61 5.44
N SER A 34 32.84 -9.96 5.40
CA SER A 34 32.29 -10.92 4.43
C SER A 34 30.91 -10.54 3.90
N SER A 35 30.45 -11.28 2.90
CA SER A 35 29.10 -11.18 2.36
C SER A 35 28.04 -11.84 3.25
N PHE A 36 28.44 -12.51 4.33
CA PHE A 36 27.54 -13.12 5.31
C PHE A 36 26.74 -12.05 6.05
N LYS A 37 25.46 -12.33 6.31
CA LYS A 37 24.50 -11.43 6.96
C LYS A 37 23.57 -12.22 7.88
N PHE A 38 22.94 -11.53 8.82
CA PHE A 38 21.86 -12.08 9.64
C PHE A 38 20.49 -11.63 9.12
N TYR A 39 19.48 -12.49 9.30
CA TYR A 39 18.08 -12.24 8.93
C TYR A 39 17.16 -12.76 10.04
N PHE A 40 17.39 -12.33 11.28
CA PHE A 40 16.76 -12.95 12.44
C PHE A 40 15.22 -12.89 12.40
N HIS A 41 14.56 -14.04 12.62
CA HIS A 41 13.25 -14.06 13.25
C HIS A 41 13.35 -13.32 14.58
N SER A 42 12.46 -12.35 14.78
CA SER A 42 12.48 -11.57 16.01
C SER A 42 11.11 -10.99 16.31
N VAL A 43 10.77 -11.07 17.59
CA VAL A 43 9.53 -10.57 18.17
C VAL A 43 8.27 -11.11 17.48
N GLU A 44 8.28 -12.37 17.04
CA GLU A 44 7.07 -13.10 16.71
C GLU A 44 6.36 -13.52 18.00
N THR A 45 5.63 -12.58 18.60
CA THR A 45 4.99 -12.79 19.89
C THR A 45 3.72 -11.96 19.99
N SER A 46 2.66 -12.54 20.57
CA SER A 46 1.43 -11.85 20.95
C SER A 46 1.28 -11.68 22.46
N TRP A 47 2.32 -12.05 23.23
CA TRP A 47 2.18 -12.14 24.68
C TRP A 47 1.87 -10.79 25.34
N PRO A 48 0.93 -10.78 26.30
CA PRO A 48 0.43 -9.55 26.90
C PRO A 48 1.45 -8.86 27.79
N GLU A 49 2.36 -9.59 28.42
CA GLU A 49 3.32 -9.04 29.38
C GLU A 49 4.53 -8.38 28.69
N ASP A 50 5.00 -7.25 29.25
CA ASP A 50 6.04 -6.40 28.68
C ASP A 50 7.47 -6.82 29.09
N THR A 51 7.63 -7.96 29.74
CA THR A 51 8.89 -8.43 30.34
C THR A 51 9.45 -9.70 29.69
N ILE A 52 9.08 -9.98 28.44
CA ILE A 52 9.46 -11.23 27.80
C ILE A 52 10.75 -11.04 27.02
N GLN A 53 11.68 -11.96 27.26
CA GLN A 53 12.98 -12.09 26.59
C GLN A 53 12.87 -12.03 25.05
N THR A 54 11.73 -12.50 24.50
CA THR A 54 11.35 -12.36 23.08
C THR A 54 11.40 -10.91 22.61
N LEU A 55 10.81 -9.95 23.35
CA LEU A 55 10.86 -8.54 22.98
C LEU A 55 12.29 -7.99 22.99
N GLU A 56 13.19 -8.55 23.81
CA GLU A 56 14.58 -8.13 23.87
C GLU A 56 15.37 -8.54 22.61
N ASN A 57 14.95 -9.61 21.92
CA ASN A 57 15.62 -10.11 20.71
C ASN A 57 15.73 -9.04 19.63
N ILE A 58 14.81 -8.06 19.56
CA ILE A 58 14.93 -6.99 18.57
C ILE A 58 16.17 -6.13 18.79
N TYR A 59 16.53 -5.85 20.05
CA TYR A 59 17.70 -5.05 20.36
C TYR A 59 18.97 -5.80 19.99
N ASP A 60 19.03 -7.09 20.31
CA ASP A 60 20.14 -7.95 19.92
C ASP A 60 20.26 -8.06 18.39
N ALA A 61 19.14 -8.28 17.69
CA ALA A 61 19.10 -8.37 16.24
C ALA A 61 19.60 -7.06 15.58
N ILE A 62 19.21 -5.91 16.14
CA ILE A 62 19.68 -4.58 15.71
C ILE A 62 21.18 -4.41 15.98
N ILE A 63 21.67 -4.77 17.17
CA ILE A 63 23.10 -4.68 17.54
C ILE A 63 23.94 -5.55 16.60
N LEU A 64 23.45 -6.74 16.29
CA LEU A 64 24.07 -7.69 15.35
C LEU A 64 23.88 -7.29 13.87
N LYS A 65 23.27 -6.13 13.60
CA LYS A 65 23.06 -5.55 12.26
C LYS A 65 22.31 -6.49 11.33
N THR A 66 21.23 -7.10 11.84
CA THR A 66 20.30 -7.88 11.01
C THR A 66 19.86 -7.08 9.79
N LYS A 67 19.74 -7.76 8.65
CA LYS A 67 19.37 -7.12 7.39
C LYS A 67 17.87 -7.01 7.19
N ARG A 68 17.11 -7.92 7.78
CA ARG A 68 15.65 -7.94 7.83
C ARG A 68 15.22 -8.53 9.18
N ILE A 69 14.00 -8.27 9.57
CA ILE A 69 13.39 -8.83 10.78
C ILE A 69 12.27 -9.76 10.35
N GLY A 70 12.36 -11.04 10.70
CA GLY A 70 11.27 -11.98 10.52
C GLY A 70 10.11 -11.66 11.47
N HIS A 71 8.89 -11.60 10.93
CA HIS A 71 7.60 -11.42 11.62
C HIS A 71 7.38 -10.04 12.26
N GLY A 72 8.14 -9.69 13.30
CA GLY A 72 8.06 -8.36 13.91
C GLY A 72 6.73 -8.03 14.61
N LEU A 73 5.94 -9.02 15.05
CA LEU A 73 4.61 -8.81 15.64
C LEU A 73 4.63 -7.93 16.90
N GLY A 74 5.57 -8.21 17.81
CA GLY A 74 5.72 -7.51 19.09
C GLY A 74 6.19 -6.06 18.97
N LEU A 75 6.63 -5.61 17.78
CA LEU A 75 7.11 -4.24 17.56
C LEU A 75 6.06 -3.18 17.84
N ILE A 76 4.77 -3.52 17.83
CA ILE A 76 3.69 -2.60 18.20
C ILE A 76 3.85 -2.03 19.62
N LYS A 77 4.51 -2.76 20.52
CA LYS A 77 4.84 -2.33 21.88
C LYS A 77 6.08 -1.43 21.96
N LEU A 78 6.86 -1.36 20.89
CA LEU A 78 8.17 -0.70 20.84
C LEU A 78 8.21 0.39 19.74
N PRO A 79 7.29 1.39 19.75
CA PRO A 79 7.18 2.37 18.66
C PRO A 79 8.44 3.22 18.46
N TRP A 80 9.31 3.34 19.47
CA TRP A 80 10.60 4.04 19.35
C TRP A 80 11.57 3.33 18.39
N ILE A 81 11.44 2.01 18.20
CA ILE A 81 12.26 1.24 17.26
C ILE A 81 11.95 1.60 15.81
N TYR A 82 10.74 2.08 15.50
CA TYR A 82 10.35 2.43 14.13
C TYR A 82 11.29 3.45 13.51
N LYS A 83 11.68 4.47 14.29
CA LYS A 83 12.63 5.50 13.85
C LYS A 83 13.95 4.89 13.41
N TYR A 84 14.44 3.90 14.17
CA TYR A 84 15.65 3.17 13.80
C TYR A 84 15.44 2.42 12.48
N LEU A 85 14.41 1.58 12.38
CA LEU A 85 14.14 0.75 11.19
C LEU A 85 13.98 1.57 9.90
N ILE A 86 13.32 2.73 9.99
CA ILE A 86 13.19 3.68 8.90
C ILE A 86 14.55 4.22 8.49
N SER A 87 15.34 4.70 9.45
CA SER A 87 16.65 5.30 9.17
C SER A 87 17.68 4.30 8.66
N SER A 88 17.65 3.07 9.17
CA SER A 88 18.55 1.98 8.79
C SER A 88 18.10 1.24 7.54
N GLN A 89 16.87 1.51 7.07
CA GLN A 89 16.24 0.80 5.96
C GLN A 89 16.21 -0.72 6.20
N THR A 90 15.86 -1.13 7.43
CA THR A 90 15.71 -2.53 7.83
C THR A 90 14.23 -2.93 7.76
N PRO A 91 13.81 -3.74 6.77
CA PRO A 91 12.41 -4.09 6.64
C PRO A 91 12.00 -5.20 7.60
N ILE A 92 10.69 -5.27 7.81
CA ILE A 92 10.03 -6.39 8.48
C ILE A 92 9.44 -7.32 7.42
N GLU A 93 9.73 -8.62 7.53
CA GLU A 93 9.13 -9.70 6.75
C GLU A 93 7.83 -10.11 7.43
N VAL A 94 6.69 -9.75 6.83
CA VAL A 94 5.37 -9.96 7.40
C VAL A 94 4.71 -11.17 6.75
N CYS A 95 4.19 -12.08 7.56
CA CYS A 95 3.61 -13.37 7.13
C CYS A 95 2.15 -13.50 7.62
N PRO A 96 1.18 -12.77 7.02
CA PRO A 96 -0.18 -12.66 7.54
C PRO A 96 -0.90 -14.00 7.73
N ALA A 97 -0.77 -14.92 6.78
CA ALA A 97 -1.43 -16.21 6.89
C ALA A 97 -0.83 -17.04 8.03
N SER A 98 0.50 -17.08 8.14
CA SER A 98 1.20 -17.73 9.27
C SER A 98 0.72 -17.18 10.61
N ASN A 99 0.74 -15.86 10.76
CA ASN A 99 0.36 -15.22 12.02
C ASN A 99 -1.11 -15.47 12.40
N GLN A 100 -2.00 -15.64 11.42
CA GLN A 100 -3.40 -16.01 11.68
C GLN A 100 -3.54 -17.51 12.03
N ILE A 101 -2.88 -18.40 11.27
CA ILE A 101 -2.97 -19.85 11.44
C ILE A 101 -2.35 -20.31 12.76
N LEU A 102 -1.22 -19.72 13.14
CA LEU A 102 -0.55 -19.97 14.42
C LEU A 102 -1.26 -19.30 15.61
N GLY A 103 -2.33 -18.53 15.35
CA GLY A 103 -3.19 -17.97 16.38
C GLY A 103 -2.70 -16.66 17.02
N TYR A 104 -1.63 -16.06 16.50
CA TYR A 104 -1.14 -14.77 17.00
C TYR A 104 -2.11 -13.62 16.71
N VAL A 105 -2.72 -13.61 15.52
CA VAL A 105 -3.61 -12.55 15.05
C VAL A 105 -4.91 -13.15 14.48
N PRO A 106 -5.93 -13.40 15.33
CA PRO A 106 -7.19 -14.00 14.86
C PRO A 106 -7.93 -13.14 13.83
N ASP A 107 -7.90 -11.81 14.01
CA ASP A 107 -8.48 -10.83 13.09
C ASP A 107 -7.37 -10.01 12.42
N LEU A 108 -7.12 -10.26 11.13
CA LEU A 108 -6.06 -9.57 10.40
C LEU A 108 -6.30 -8.07 10.21
N ARG A 109 -7.51 -7.56 10.48
CA ARG A 109 -7.76 -6.10 10.52
C ARG A 109 -7.03 -5.43 11.68
N THR A 110 -6.67 -6.18 12.72
CA THR A 110 -5.90 -5.70 13.88
C THR A 110 -4.42 -6.07 13.79
N HIS A 111 -3.95 -6.56 12.64
CA HIS A 111 -2.56 -6.95 12.48
C HIS A 111 -1.61 -5.75 12.67
N PRO A 112 -0.56 -5.85 13.51
CA PRO A 112 0.29 -4.69 13.85
C PRO A 112 1.04 -4.11 12.65
N ALA A 113 1.21 -4.89 11.59
CA ALA A 113 1.94 -4.48 10.39
C ALA A 113 1.41 -3.23 9.69
N VAL A 114 0.10 -3.04 9.69
CA VAL A 114 -0.47 -1.83 9.10
C VAL A 114 0.04 -0.58 9.82
N ASN A 115 0.23 -0.64 11.14
CA ASN A 115 0.63 0.53 11.94
C ASN A 115 2.07 0.94 11.65
N TYR A 116 3.02 0.00 11.65
CA TYR A 116 4.40 0.35 11.34
C TYR A 116 4.60 0.68 9.85
N TYR A 117 3.89 0.01 8.94
CA TYR A 117 3.90 0.37 7.52
C TYR A 117 3.43 1.80 7.27
N ARG A 118 2.28 2.18 7.85
CA ARG A 118 1.74 3.55 7.75
C ARG A 118 2.61 4.58 8.49
N SER A 119 3.43 4.14 9.44
CA SER A 119 4.45 4.97 10.09
C SER A 119 5.75 5.13 9.27
N GLY A 120 5.83 4.48 8.10
CA GLY A 120 6.96 4.57 7.17
C GLY A 120 8.01 3.47 7.32
N VAL A 121 7.82 2.51 8.24
CA VAL A 121 8.72 1.36 8.37
C VAL A 121 8.60 0.51 7.10
N PRO A 122 9.71 0.17 6.42
CA PRO A 122 9.64 -0.68 5.24
C PRO A 122 9.16 -2.09 5.63
N ILE A 123 8.24 -2.64 4.85
CA ILE A 123 7.77 -4.02 5.01
C ILE A 123 7.92 -4.78 3.70
N VAL A 124 7.99 -6.11 3.80
CA VAL A 124 7.80 -7.06 2.70
C VAL A 124 6.78 -8.09 3.14
N ILE A 125 5.96 -8.59 2.21
CA ILE A 125 5.05 -9.72 2.46
C ILE A 125 5.78 -11.00 2.07
N ALA A 126 5.78 -11.98 2.97
CA ALA A 126 6.35 -13.31 2.81
C ALA A 126 5.30 -14.39 3.10
N GLY A 127 5.51 -15.60 2.60
CA GLY A 127 4.57 -16.72 2.74
C GLY A 127 4.90 -17.66 3.90
N ASP A 128 6.06 -17.50 4.53
CA ASP A 128 6.56 -18.37 5.59
C ASP A 128 6.57 -19.86 5.14
N ASP A 129 5.70 -20.69 5.70
CA ASP A 129 5.52 -22.11 5.36
C ASP A 129 4.22 -22.41 4.58
N PRO A 130 4.02 -21.87 3.35
CA PRO A 130 2.74 -21.97 2.65
C PRO A 130 2.30 -23.45 2.46
N GLY A 131 3.25 -24.33 2.16
CA GLY A 131 3.00 -25.77 2.00
C GLY A 131 2.51 -26.46 3.28
N ALA A 132 2.98 -26.03 4.45
CA ALA A 132 2.49 -26.55 5.74
C ALA A 132 1.08 -26.03 6.06
N PHE A 133 0.77 -24.82 5.61
CA PHE A 133 -0.52 -24.16 5.77
C PHE A 133 -1.57 -24.58 4.74
N GLY A 134 -1.22 -25.44 3.78
CA GLY A 134 -2.15 -25.99 2.79
C GLY A 134 -2.48 -25.04 1.64
N TYR A 135 -1.66 -24.01 1.41
CA TYR A 135 -1.74 -23.16 0.23
C TYR A 135 -0.40 -23.09 -0.49
N ASN A 136 -0.40 -22.54 -1.70
CA ASN A 136 0.82 -22.36 -2.48
C ASN A 136 1.00 -20.87 -2.79
N GLU A 137 2.25 -20.51 -3.04
CA GLU A 137 2.64 -19.17 -3.51
C GLU A 137 2.34 -18.05 -2.50
N LEU A 138 2.58 -16.81 -2.93
CA LEU A 138 2.51 -15.60 -2.12
C LEU A 138 1.16 -14.87 -2.24
N THR A 139 0.28 -15.34 -3.13
CA THR A 139 -0.99 -14.67 -3.47
C THR A 139 -1.94 -14.61 -2.28
N VAL A 140 -1.96 -15.65 -1.44
CA VAL A 140 -2.82 -15.69 -0.24
C VAL A 140 -2.42 -14.59 0.75
N ASP A 141 -1.14 -14.47 1.07
CA ASP A 141 -0.63 -13.45 1.99
C ASP A 141 -0.89 -12.02 1.46
N TYR A 142 -0.69 -11.78 0.16
CA TYR A 142 -1.04 -10.50 -0.46
C TYR A 142 -2.55 -10.22 -0.41
N TYR A 143 -3.39 -11.23 -0.65
CA TYR A 143 -4.84 -11.08 -0.58
C TYR A 143 -5.29 -10.72 0.84
N LEU A 144 -4.80 -11.47 1.84
CA LEU A 144 -5.13 -11.23 3.25
C LEU A 144 -4.70 -9.82 3.70
N ALA A 145 -3.48 -9.40 3.35
CA ALA A 145 -2.99 -8.05 3.64
C ALA A 145 -3.82 -6.98 2.94
N PHE A 146 -4.07 -7.12 1.63
CA PHE A 146 -4.81 -6.15 0.82
C PHE A 146 -6.24 -5.94 1.35
N MET A 147 -6.94 -7.04 1.62
CA MET A 147 -8.33 -7.01 2.08
C MET A 147 -8.47 -6.52 3.52
N SER A 148 -7.46 -6.72 4.37
CA SER A 148 -7.58 -6.46 5.81
C SER A 148 -6.99 -5.11 6.24
N TRP A 149 -5.99 -4.59 5.53
CA TRP A 149 -5.19 -3.44 6.00
C TRP A 149 -5.52 -2.12 5.28
N GLY A 150 -6.55 -2.12 4.43
CA GLY A 150 -6.93 -0.94 3.64
C GLY A 150 -5.78 -0.48 2.72
N LEU A 151 -5.07 -1.44 2.13
CA LEU A 151 -4.02 -1.16 1.16
C LEU A 151 -4.65 -0.77 -0.18
N ASP A 152 -3.99 0.12 -0.90
CA ASP A 152 -4.31 0.43 -2.29
C ASP A 152 -3.29 -0.18 -3.26
N LEU A 153 -3.50 0.07 -4.56
CA LEU A 153 -2.63 -0.46 -5.60
C LEU A 153 -1.20 0.11 -5.56
N SER A 154 -1.03 1.32 -5.04
CA SER A 154 0.28 1.95 -4.84
C SER A 154 1.02 1.30 -3.67
N ASP A 155 0.31 0.98 -2.59
CA ASP A 155 0.85 0.24 -1.46
C ASP A 155 1.36 -1.14 -1.90
N LEU A 156 0.55 -1.88 -2.68
CA LEU A 156 0.95 -3.19 -3.23
C LEU A 156 2.22 -3.10 -4.08
N ARG A 157 2.34 -2.05 -4.90
CA ARG A 157 3.53 -1.83 -5.72
C ARG A 157 4.76 -1.56 -4.86
N GLU A 158 4.64 -0.74 -3.83
CA GLU A 158 5.76 -0.42 -2.95
C GLU A 158 6.22 -1.63 -2.14
N ILE A 159 5.29 -2.42 -1.60
CA ILE A 159 5.61 -3.67 -0.89
C ILE A 159 6.31 -4.67 -1.83
N ALA A 160 5.83 -4.79 -3.08
CA ALA A 160 6.50 -5.62 -4.07
C ALA A 160 7.90 -5.09 -4.45
N ASN A 161 8.06 -3.77 -4.62
CA ASN A 161 9.37 -3.14 -4.82
C ASN A 161 10.32 -3.39 -3.64
N ASN A 162 9.81 -3.33 -2.41
CA ASN A 162 10.59 -3.60 -1.20
C ASN A 162 11.17 -5.01 -1.22
N SER A 163 10.43 -6.01 -1.72
CA SER A 163 10.94 -7.38 -1.86
C SER A 163 12.22 -7.46 -2.71
N ILE A 164 12.32 -6.63 -3.75
CA ILE A 164 13.52 -6.53 -4.60
C ILE A 164 14.59 -5.68 -3.92
N ARG A 165 14.20 -4.51 -3.39
CA ARG A 165 15.07 -3.53 -2.73
C ARG A 165 15.86 -4.18 -1.59
N PHE A 166 15.18 -4.96 -0.76
CA PHE A 166 15.73 -5.58 0.45
C PHE A 166 16.13 -7.04 0.27
N SER A 167 16.04 -7.57 -0.95
CA SER A 167 16.64 -8.87 -1.28
C SER A 167 18.15 -8.89 -1.05
N SER A 168 18.69 -10.08 -0.88
CA SER A 168 20.14 -10.32 -0.75
C SER A 168 20.85 -10.45 -2.13
N MET A 169 20.19 -10.02 -3.20
CA MET A 169 20.77 -9.97 -4.55
C MET A 169 21.87 -8.91 -4.65
N SER A 170 22.78 -9.07 -5.61
CA SER A 170 23.74 -8.01 -5.95
C SER A 170 23.02 -6.80 -6.55
N ASN A 171 23.67 -5.64 -6.54
CA ASN A 171 23.07 -4.41 -7.06
C ASN A 171 22.70 -4.54 -8.55
N GLU A 172 23.52 -5.22 -9.34
CA GLU A 172 23.27 -5.48 -10.75
C GLU A 172 22.00 -6.33 -10.95
N ASN A 173 21.85 -7.38 -10.13
CA ASN A 173 20.67 -8.22 -10.16
C ASN A 173 19.41 -7.50 -9.66
N LYS A 174 19.54 -6.57 -8.71
CA LYS A 174 18.43 -5.71 -8.28
C LYS A 174 17.99 -4.78 -9.41
N VAL A 175 18.92 -4.18 -10.15
CA VAL A 175 18.60 -3.35 -11.33
C VAL A 175 17.81 -4.17 -12.36
N ILE A 176 18.27 -5.37 -12.68
CA ILE A 176 17.56 -6.29 -13.60
C ILE A 176 16.19 -6.67 -13.02
N GLY A 177 16.12 -6.96 -11.72
CA GLY A 177 14.87 -7.27 -11.01
C GLY A 177 13.85 -6.15 -11.14
N PHE A 178 14.25 -4.90 -10.89
CA PHE A 178 13.38 -3.73 -11.03
C PHE A 178 12.93 -3.51 -12.48
N GLN A 179 13.80 -3.74 -13.46
CA GLN A 179 13.42 -3.65 -14.88
C GLN A 179 12.34 -4.68 -15.23
N LYS A 180 12.54 -5.94 -14.84
CA LYS A 180 11.55 -7.01 -15.03
C LYS A 180 10.24 -6.70 -14.33
N PHE A 181 10.31 -6.29 -13.06
CA PHE A 181 9.13 -5.95 -12.27
C PHE A 181 8.35 -4.79 -12.89
N ASN A 182 9.01 -3.70 -13.29
CA ASN A 182 8.33 -2.56 -13.91
C ASN A 182 7.62 -2.96 -15.21
N LEU A 183 8.23 -3.80 -16.06
CA LEU A 183 7.58 -4.32 -17.26
C LEU A 183 6.36 -5.19 -16.92
N SER A 184 6.52 -6.14 -15.99
CA SER A 184 5.42 -7.00 -15.54
C SER A 184 4.29 -6.22 -14.89
N TRP A 185 4.62 -5.19 -14.11
CA TRP A 185 3.66 -4.30 -13.46
C TRP A 185 2.86 -3.50 -14.49
N THR A 186 3.51 -2.84 -15.45
CA THR A 186 2.82 -2.13 -16.54
C THR A 186 1.88 -3.07 -17.30
N ASN A 187 2.36 -4.26 -17.68
CA ASN A 187 1.52 -5.26 -18.34
C ASN A 187 0.36 -5.76 -17.47
N PHE A 188 0.51 -5.81 -16.14
CA PHE A 188 -0.57 -6.13 -15.22
C PHE A 188 -1.60 -5.01 -15.18
N ILE A 189 -1.19 -3.76 -15.05
CA ILE A 189 -2.08 -2.60 -15.06
C ILE A 189 -2.86 -2.52 -16.37
N ASP A 190 -2.17 -2.61 -17.51
CA ASP A 190 -2.80 -2.53 -18.83
C ASP A 190 -3.83 -3.64 -19.04
N ARG A 191 -3.50 -4.89 -18.67
CA ARG A 191 -4.44 -6.01 -18.77
C ARG A 191 -5.63 -5.86 -17.84
N SER A 192 -5.41 -5.44 -16.59
CA SER A 192 -6.48 -5.19 -15.63
C SER A 192 -7.41 -4.08 -16.11
N TYR A 193 -6.85 -2.98 -16.64
CA TYR A 193 -7.62 -1.88 -17.21
C TYR A 193 -8.43 -2.33 -18.43
N GLN A 194 -7.80 -3.00 -19.40
CA GLN A 194 -8.48 -3.53 -20.59
C GLN A 194 -9.60 -4.52 -20.25
N LYS A 195 -9.39 -5.37 -19.23
CA LYS A 195 -10.40 -6.30 -18.74
C LYS A 195 -11.62 -5.54 -18.21
N ILE A 196 -11.42 -4.56 -17.33
CA ILE A 196 -12.50 -3.74 -16.78
C ILE A 196 -13.25 -3.01 -17.92
N CYS A 197 -12.53 -2.44 -18.89
CA CYS A 197 -13.16 -1.78 -20.04
C CYS A 197 -13.99 -2.71 -20.91
N ARG A 198 -13.61 -3.98 -21.01
CA ARG A 198 -14.40 -4.99 -21.74
C ARG A 198 -15.63 -5.37 -20.94
N ASP A 199 -15.46 -5.72 -19.67
CA ASP A 199 -16.53 -6.21 -18.80
C ASP A 199 -17.60 -5.13 -18.56
N GLN A 200 -17.22 -3.84 -18.54
CA GLN A 200 -18.18 -2.72 -18.44
C GLN A 200 -19.19 -2.63 -19.57
N LYS A 201 -18.81 -3.02 -20.79
CA LYS A 201 -19.76 -3.03 -21.91
C LYS A 201 -20.88 -4.05 -21.70
N GLU A 202 -20.68 -5.02 -20.81
CA GLU A 202 -21.68 -6.02 -20.43
C GLU A 202 -22.50 -5.60 -19.18
N ILE A 203 -22.00 -4.67 -18.36
CA ILE A 203 -22.60 -4.21 -17.09
C ILE A 203 -23.24 -2.81 -17.26
N SER A 204 -23.91 -2.57 -18.39
CA SER A 204 -24.60 -1.30 -18.69
C SER A 204 -25.93 -1.13 -17.90
N SER A 205 -25.93 -1.34 -16.58
CA SER A 205 -27.11 -1.20 -15.73
C SER A 205 -26.91 -0.36 -14.46
N SER A 206 -25.69 0.10 -14.16
CA SER A 206 -25.46 1.00 -13.03
C SER A 206 -26.08 2.37 -13.29
N VAL A 207 -27.04 2.77 -12.45
CA VAL A 207 -27.60 4.13 -12.50
C VAL A 207 -26.60 5.10 -11.88
N LEU A 208 -26.18 6.09 -12.67
CA LEU A 208 -25.34 7.20 -12.18
C LEU A 208 -26.13 8.08 -11.21
N ILE A 209 -25.58 8.29 -10.02
CA ILE A 209 -26.17 9.16 -8.98
C ILE A 209 -25.17 10.26 -8.68
N PHE A 210 -25.60 11.51 -8.86
CA PHE A 210 -24.83 12.70 -8.51
C PHE A 210 -25.34 13.22 -7.17
N LYS A 211 -24.42 13.45 -6.21
CA LYS A 211 -24.78 13.87 -4.85
C LYS A 211 -24.37 15.30 -4.54
N ASP A 212 -23.12 15.65 -4.85
CA ASP A 212 -22.58 16.95 -4.44
C ASP A 212 -21.44 17.41 -5.36
N LEU A 213 -21.13 18.70 -5.30
CA LEU A 213 -20.05 19.35 -6.03
C LEU A 213 -19.25 20.21 -5.06
N MET A 214 -17.96 19.91 -4.83
CA MET A 214 -17.14 20.69 -3.91
C MET A 214 -15.79 21.14 -4.50
N PRO A 215 -15.44 22.43 -4.38
CA PRO A 215 -16.34 23.52 -3.98
C PRO A 215 -17.45 23.73 -5.02
N ASN A 216 -18.62 24.21 -4.58
CA ASN A 216 -19.73 24.58 -5.48
C ASN A 216 -19.69 26.06 -5.91
N TYR A 217 -18.62 26.78 -5.54
CA TYR A 217 -18.34 28.13 -6.00
C TYR A 217 -16.83 28.39 -6.07
N GLY A 218 -16.45 29.43 -6.81
CA GLY A 218 -15.05 29.86 -6.90
C GLY A 218 -14.86 31.04 -7.83
N PRO A 219 -13.63 31.56 -7.93
CA PRO A 219 -13.31 32.72 -8.76
C PRO A 219 -13.60 32.47 -10.25
N SER A 220 -14.10 33.49 -10.95
CA SER A 220 -14.25 33.48 -12.41
C SER A 220 -12.93 33.77 -13.13
N SER A 221 -11.99 34.40 -12.44
CA SER A 221 -10.70 34.88 -12.96
C SER A 221 -9.57 33.85 -12.89
N SER A 222 -9.76 32.71 -12.22
CA SER A 222 -8.77 31.63 -12.13
C SER A 222 -9.42 30.25 -12.16
N GLU A 223 -8.66 29.25 -12.59
CA GLU A 223 -9.12 27.86 -12.53
C GLU A 223 -9.17 27.38 -11.08
N THR A 224 -10.21 26.62 -10.75
CA THR A 224 -10.39 25.96 -9.46
C THR A 224 -10.63 24.47 -9.71
N GLU A 225 -9.92 23.63 -8.96
CA GLU A 225 -10.18 22.19 -8.96
C GLU A 225 -11.45 21.91 -8.16
N ILE A 226 -12.40 21.19 -8.77
CA ILE A 226 -13.63 20.78 -8.12
C ILE A 226 -13.83 19.27 -8.21
N ASN A 227 -14.50 18.71 -7.22
CA ASN A 227 -14.84 17.30 -7.13
C ASN A 227 -16.36 17.12 -7.16
N LEU A 228 -16.82 16.42 -8.18
CA LEU A 228 -18.18 15.90 -8.27
C LEU A 228 -18.24 14.57 -7.51
N TYR A 229 -19.08 14.49 -6.48
CA TYR A 229 -19.30 13.30 -5.68
C TYR A 229 -20.57 12.57 -6.10
N GLY A 230 -20.51 11.23 -6.09
CA GLY A 230 -21.61 10.40 -6.55
C GLY A 230 -21.34 8.90 -6.42
N SER A 231 -22.14 8.11 -7.13
CA SER A 231 -21.96 6.67 -7.30
C SER A 231 -22.31 6.25 -8.73
N GLY A 232 -21.83 5.09 -9.15
CA GLY A 232 -21.98 4.64 -10.54
C GLY A 232 -20.86 5.12 -11.45
N PHE A 233 -19.86 5.87 -10.93
CA PHE A 233 -18.77 6.40 -11.76
C PHE A 233 -17.83 5.32 -12.28
N GLU A 234 -17.94 4.08 -11.82
CA GLU A 234 -17.29 2.96 -12.49
C GLU A 234 -17.60 2.94 -13.99
N THR A 235 -18.79 3.33 -14.45
CA THR A 235 -19.13 3.38 -15.88
C THR A 235 -18.27 4.36 -16.69
N ALA A 236 -17.52 5.24 -16.03
CA ALA A 236 -16.66 6.23 -16.65
C ALA A 236 -15.18 5.81 -16.75
N ILE A 237 -14.80 4.62 -16.24
CA ILE A 237 -13.38 4.18 -16.17
C ILE A 237 -12.68 4.23 -17.54
N CYS A 238 -13.41 3.94 -18.61
CA CYS A 238 -12.86 3.78 -19.96
C CYS A 238 -13.38 4.81 -20.96
N GLU A 239 -13.98 5.88 -20.44
CA GLU A 239 -14.65 6.89 -21.24
C GLU A 239 -13.99 8.24 -21.06
N ASP A 240 -14.01 9.07 -22.09
CA ASP A 240 -13.59 10.46 -21.96
C ASP A 240 -14.60 11.21 -21.09
N ILE A 241 -14.09 12.01 -20.15
CA ILE A 241 -14.92 12.77 -19.23
C ILE A 241 -14.76 14.26 -19.49
N PHE A 242 -15.88 14.94 -19.67
CA PHE A 242 -15.91 16.39 -19.79
C PHE A 242 -16.97 16.99 -18.90
N CYS A 243 -16.63 18.11 -18.28
CA CYS A 243 -17.49 18.79 -17.31
C CYS A 243 -17.96 20.11 -17.93
N PHE A 244 -19.23 20.42 -17.78
CA PHE A 244 -19.84 21.60 -18.39
C PHE A 244 -20.34 22.54 -17.31
N PHE A 245 -19.89 23.78 -17.40
CA PHE A 245 -20.30 24.89 -16.56
C PHE A 245 -21.21 25.80 -17.40
N GLY A 246 -22.52 25.54 -17.35
CA GLY A 246 -23.46 26.05 -18.33
C GLY A 246 -23.20 25.41 -19.71
N GLU A 247 -22.69 26.21 -20.65
CA GLU A 247 -22.33 25.79 -22.01
C GLU A 247 -20.82 25.62 -22.20
N ILE A 248 -20.01 25.93 -21.19
CA ILE A 248 -18.54 25.93 -21.31
C ILE A 248 -18.01 24.56 -20.89
N LYS A 249 -17.33 23.91 -21.84
CA LYS A 249 -16.70 22.61 -21.67
C LYS A 249 -15.35 22.74 -20.97
N SER A 250 -15.07 21.84 -20.05
CA SER A 250 -13.79 21.65 -19.38
C SER A 250 -13.43 20.16 -19.31
N SER A 251 -12.15 19.84 -19.09
CA SER A 251 -11.70 18.47 -18.91
C SER A 251 -12.10 17.93 -17.54
N GLY A 252 -12.51 16.66 -17.52
CA GLY A 252 -12.76 15.90 -16.32
C GLY A 252 -11.83 14.69 -16.26
N LYS A 253 -11.56 14.22 -15.05
CA LYS A 253 -10.83 12.99 -14.80
C LYS A 253 -11.47 12.23 -13.66
N MET A 254 -11.69 10.94 -13.86
CA MET A 254 -12.08 10.06 -12.77
C MET A 254 -10.89 9.89 -11.82
N VAL A 255 -11.12 10.12 -10.53
CA VAL A 255 -10.09 9.96 -9.50
C VAL A 255 -10.41 8.75 -8.62
N GLY A 256 -11.70 8.44 -8.42
CA GLY A 256 -12.15 7.19 -7.84
C GLY A 256 -13.58 6.88 -8.24
N ILE A 257 -14.08 5.72 -7.80
CA ILE A 257 -15.44 5.25 -8.09
C ILE A 257 -16.56 6.11 -7.50
N TYR A 258 -16.20 7.08 -6.64
CA TYR A 258 -17.14 7.99 -5.98
C TYR A 258 -16.90 9.47 -6.28
N HIS A 259 -15.83 9.81 -7.02
CA HIS A 259 -15.56 11.21 -7.34
C HIS A 259 -14.85 11.41 -8.68
N ILE A 260 -15.35 12.41 -9.41
CA ILE A 260 -14.78 12.91 -10.67
C ILE A 260 -14.26 14.31 -10.40
N LYS A 261 -13.02 14.55 -10.81
CA LYS A 261 -12.35 15.83 -10.70
C LYS A 261 -12.49 16.61 -11.99
N CYS A 262 -12.77 17.91 -11.90
CA CYS A 262 -12.85 18.81 -13.04
C CYS A 262 -12.16 20.14 -12.72
N MET A 263 -11.64 20.81 -13.75
CA MET A 263 -11.16 22.18 -13.61
C MET A 263 -12.25 23.17 -14.03
N THR A 264 -12.45 24.25 -13.29
CA THR A 264 -13.39 25.30 -13.71
C THR A 264 -12.78 26.13 -14.83
N PRO A 265 -13.55 26.53 -15.85
CA PRO A 265 -13.08 27.45 -16.87
C PRO A 265 -12.93 28.87 -16.30
N ILE A 266 -11.99 29.64 -16.86
CA ILE A 266 -11.91 31.07 -16.63
C ILE A 266 -12.96 31.77 -17.50
N ILE A 267 -13.81 32.60 -16.88
CA ILE A 267 -14.90 33.30 -17.56
C ILE A 267 -14.94 34.77 -17.16
N LYS A 268 -15.40 35.62 -18.06
CA LYS A 268 -15.74 37.01 -17.71
C LYS A 268 -17.20 37.04 -17.25
N ILE A 269 -17.42 37.65 -16.08
CA ILE A 269 -18.76 37.93 -15.56
C ILE A 269 -18.89 39.42 -15.29
N GLU A 270 -20.04 39.99 -15.63
CA GLU A 270 -20.33 41.43 -15.48
C GLU A 270 -20.88 41.75 -14.09
N ASN A 271 -21.55 40.78 -13.46
CA ASN A 271 -22.13 40.88 -12.12
C ASN A 271 -21.16 40.32 -11.07
N SER A 272 -21.44 40.57 -9.79
CA SER A 272 -20.66 40.04 -8.66
C SER A 272 -20.58 38.51 -8.62
N PHE A 273 -21.61 37.82 -9.13
CA PHE A 273 -21.62 36.37 -9.27
C PHE A 273 -22.45 35.91 -10.48
N LYS A 274 -22.19 34.68 -10.93
CA LYS A 274 -22.97 33.98 -11.96
C LYS A 274 -23.08 32.51 -11.62
N THR A 275 -24.29 32.04 -11.37
CA THR A 275 -24.58 30.60 -11.16
C THR A 275 -24.92 29.94 -12.48
N VAL A 276 -24.33 28.78 -12.75
CA VAL A 276 -24.58 27.96 -13.94
C VAL A 276 -24.91 26.54 -13.55
N ASN A 277 -25.73 25.87 -14.37
CA ASN A 277 -25.97 24.45 -14.24
C ASN A 277 -24.69 23.65 -14.50
N TYR A 278 -24.51 22.56 -13.77
CA TYR A 278 -23.38 21.66 -13.94
C TYR A 278 -23.83 20.38 -14.65
N LYS A 279 -23.20 20.07 -15.79
CA LYS A 279 -23.46 18.83 -16.56
C LYS A 279 -22.16 18.06 -16.70
N ILE A 280 -22.27 16.76 -16.93
CA ILE A 280 -21.12 15.92 -17.22
C ILE A 280 -21.39 15.09 -18.46
N LEU A 281 -20.39 15.00 -19.33
CA LEU A 281 -20.35 14.13 -20.48
C LEU A 281 -19.39 12.99 -20.15
N ILE A 282 -19.89 11.75 -20.22
CA ILE A 282 -19.09 10.53 -20.06
C ILE A 282 -19.23 9.78 -21.38
N GLY A 283 -18.13 9.66 -22.11
CA GLY A 283 -18.11 9.13 -23.47
C GLY A 283 -18.97 9.99 -24.38
N ASN A 284 -20.07 9.42 -24.88
CA ASN A 284 -21.02 10.11 -25.76
C ASN A 284 -22.34 10.49 -25.07
N ILE A 285 -22.48 10.26 -23.76
CA ILE A 285 -23.74 10.49 -23.04
C ILE A 285 -23.59 11.69 -22.10
N THR A 286 -24.47 12.69 -22.27
CA THR A 286 -24.53 13.85 -21.39
C THR A 286 -25.54 13.61 -20.26
N TYR A 287 -25.08 13.75 -19.02
CA TYR A 287 -25.88 13.61 -17.82
C TYR A 287 -26.15 14.98 -17.19
N GLN A 288 -27.41 15.23 -16.85
CA GLN A 288 -27.82 16.39 -16.06
C GLN A 288 -27.62 16.06 -14.58
N THR A 289 -26.69 16.75 -13.90
CA THR A 289 -26.39 16.44 -12.49
C THR A 289 -27.41 17.03 -11.51
N GLN A 290 -28.22 18.00 -11.96
CA GLN A 290 -29.07 18.85 -11.11
C GLN A 290 -28.29 19.68 -10.07
N LEU A 291 -26.96 19.71 -10.17
CA LEU A 291 -26.07 20.55 -9.36
C LEU A 291 -25.76 21.84 -10.11
N ASN A 292 -25.35 22.86 -9.36
CA ASN A 292 -24.97 24.16 -9.89
C ASN A 292 -23.58 24.54 -9.39
N TYR A 293 -22.88 25.36 -10.18
CA TYR A 293 -21.62 25.99 -9.78
C TYR A 293 -21.76 27.50 -9.87
N THR A 294 -21.21 28.22 -8.89
CA THR A 294 -21.29 29.69 -8.83
C THR A 294 -19.91 30.32 -9.04
N PHE A 295 -19.77 31.08 -10.11
CA PHE A 295 -18.60 31.92 -10.35
C PHE A 295 -18.72 33.23 -9.58
N LEU A 296 -17.64 33.65 -8.94
CA LEU A 296 -17.51 34.90 -8.19
C LEU A 296 -16.45 35.80 -8.87
N ASN A 297 -16.71 37.10 -8.96
CA ASN A 297 -15.81 38.03 -9.65
C ASN A 297 -14.60 38.38 -8.79
#